data_AF-A0A4Q2AP32-F1
#
_entry.id   AF-A0A4Q2AP32-F1
#
_cell.length_a   1.000
_cell.length_b   1.000
_cell.length_c   1.000
_cell.angle_alpha   90.00
_cell.angle_beta   90.00
_cell.angle_gamma   90.00
#
_symmetry.space_group_name_H-M   'P 1'
#
loop_
_entity.id
_entity.type
_entity.pdbx_description
1 polymer ?
#
loop_
_entity_poly.entity_id
_entity_poly.type
_entity_poly.pdbx_seq_one_letter_code
_entity_poly.pdbx_strand_id
1 'polypeptide(L)'
;MSQGHNRRQRKKLHIGEFQELAFNATAHYRNELTDLERGELIDAFIDFVEAHGLLTVASADEGIGAYVISGAPRGTTTDADRELVRGWLTARPELSDVKVSEFTDAWYPDA
;
A
#
# COMPACT_ATOMS: atom_id res chain seq x y z
N MET A 1 -19.74 -17.98 21.35
CA MET A 1 -18.61 -18.43 22.20
C MET A 1 -17.34 -18.21 21.41
N SER A 2 -16.68 -17.06 21.56
CA SER A 2 -15.39 -16.82 20.89
C SER A 2 -14.38 -17.79 21.49
N GLN A 3 -13.96 -18.79 20.73
CA GLN A 3 -12.88 -19.66 21.16
C GLN A 3 -11.62 -18.79 21.19
N GLY A 4 -11.20 -18.39 22.40
CA GLY A 4 -10.00 -17.58 22.57
C GLY A 4 -8.81 -18.26 21.91
N HIS A 5 -8.33 -17.69 20.81
CA HIS A 5 -7.18 -18.24 20.10
C HIS A 5 -5.95 -18.13 21.00
N ASN A 6 -5.22 -19.24 21.20
CA ASN A 6 -3.93 -19.20 21.87
C ASN A 6 -2.87 -18.50 20.99
N ARG A 7 -1.71 -18.15 21.56
CA ARG A 7 -0.67 -17.41 20.84
C ARG A 7 -0.21 -18.09 19.54
N ARG A 8 -0.09 -19.43 19.54
CA ARG A 8 0.29 -20.19 18.33
C ARG A 8 -0.79 -20.10 17.24
N GLN A 9 -2.06 -20.16 17.62
CA GLN A 9 -3.19 -20.01 16.70
C GLN A 9 -3.27 -18.59 16.14
N ARG A 10 -3.11 -17.56 16.98
CA ARG A 10 -3.09 -16.16 16.51
C ARG A 10 -1.98 -15.90 15.50
N LYS A 11 -0.79 -16.46 15.74
CA LYS A 11 0.32 -16.42 14.78
C LYS A 11 -0.01 -17.15 13.48
N LYS A 12 -0.60 -18.35 13.57
CA LYS A 12 -0.93 -19.16 12.38
C LYS A 12 -1.99 -18.48 11.50
N LEU A 13 -2.90 -17.74 12.12
CA LEU A 13 -4.03 -17.08 11.45
C LEU A 13 -3.76 -15.60 11.13
N HIS A 14 -2.60 -15.04 11.47
CA HIS A 14 -2.29 -13.60 11.32
C HIS A 14 -3.34 -12.67 11.94
N ILE A 15 -3.73 -12.94 13.19
CA ILE A 15 -4.69 -12.12 13.94
C ILE A 15 -4.08 -11.61 15.26
N GLY A 16 -4.70 -10.59 15.85
CA GLY A 16 -4.25 -9.99 17.10
C GLY A 16 -2.87 -9.36 16.93
N GLU A 17 -1.89 -9.76 17.74
CA GLU A 17 -0.53 -9.22 17.67
C GLU A 17 0.27 -9.62 16.41
N PHE A 18 -0.31 -10.44 15.53
CA PHE A 18 0.27 -10.87 14.25
C PHE A 18 -0.53 -10.37 13.04
N GLN A 19 -1.46 -9.45 13.25
CA GLN A 19 -2.21 -8.84 12.17
C GLN A 19 -1.29 -7.97 11.31
N GLU A 20 -1.46 -8.09 10.00
CA GLU A 20 -0.76 -7.26 9.03
C GLU A 20 -1.76 -6.32 8.37
N LEU A 21 -1.54 -5.03 8.54
CA LEU A 21 -2.35 -3.99 7.94
C LEU A 21 -1.75 -3.54 6.61
N ALA A 22 -2.64 -3.28 5.67
CA ALA A 22 -2.37 -2.73 4.37
C ALA A 22 -3.19 -1.47 4.14
N PHE A 23 -2.87 -0.72 3.10
CA PHE A 23 -3.71 0.38 2.67
C PHE A 23 -3.64 0.54 1.14
N ASN A 24 -4.66 1.20 0.59
CA ASN A 24 -4.70 1.58 -0.81
C ASN A 24 -4.26 3.03 -0.97
N ALA A 25 -3.49 3.31 -2.02
CA ALA A 25 -3.17 4.64 -2.46
C ALA A 25 -3.58 4.81 -3.92
N THR A 26 -4.29 5.89 -4.24
CA THR A 26 -4.71 6.19 -5.61
C THR A 26 -4.39 7.63 -5.97
N ALA A 27 -4.10 7.88 -7.25
CA ALA A 27 -3.94 9.21 -7.81
C ALA A 27 -4.31 9.19 -9.29
N HIS A 28 -4.84 10.30 -9.81
CA HIS A 28 -5.23 10.45 -11.21
C HIS A 28 -4.20 11.28 -11.98
N TYR A 29 -4.00 10.95 -13.26
CA TYR A 29 -3.17 11.78 -14.13
C TYR A 29 -3.81 13.15 -14.36
N ARG A 30 -2.99 14.22 -14.27
CA ARG A 30 -3.45 15.57 -14.62
C ARG A 30 -3.66 15.74 -16.12
N ASN A 31 -2.84 15.07 -16.94
CA ASN A 31 -2.87 15.09 -18.40
C ASN A 31 -2.66 13.67 -18.93
N GLU A 32 -2.94 13.43 -20.21
CA GLU A 32 -2.56 12.18 -20.85
C GLU A 32 -1.04 11.99 -20.81
N LEU A 33 -0.62 10.85 -20.26
CA LEU A 33 0.76 10.39 -20.33
C LEU A 33 0.91 9.38 -21.46
N THR A 34 2.11 9.28 -22.01
CA THR A 34 2.49 8.19 -22.91
C THR A 34 2.67 6.88 -22.11
N ASP A 35 2.66 5.73 -22.81
CA ASP A 35 2.94 4.43 -22.17
C ASP A 35 4.31 4.40 -21.50
N LEU A 36 5.30 5.06 -22.11
CA LEU A 36 6.65 5.15 -21.55
C LEU A 36 6.66 5.95 -20.24
N GLU A 37 6.04 7.13 -20.22
CA GLU A 37 5.96 7.96 -19.01
C GLU A 37 5.18 7.26 -17.89
N ARG A 38 4.11 6.52 -18.22
CA ARG A 38 3.41 5.68 -17.25
C ARG A 38 4.31 4.60 -16.67
N GLY A 39 5.07 3.91 -17.53
CA GLY A 39 6.04 2.88 -17.13
C GLY A 39 7.13 3.43 -16.21
N GLU A 40 7.75 4.53 -16.58
CA GLU A 40 8.79 5.18 -15.75
C GLU A 40 8.23 5.66 -14.41
N LEU A 41 6.99 6.15 -14.38
CA LEU A 41 6.34 6.59 -13.15
C LEU A 41 6.05 5.43 -12.19
N ILE A 42 5.52 4.31 -12.70
CA ILE A 42 5.22 3.16 -11.86
C ILE A 42 6.49 2.48 -11.35
N ASP A 43 7.53 2.37 -12.19
CA ASP A 43 8.83 1.85 -11.77
C ASP A 43 9.42 2.73 -10.66
N ALA A 44 9.40 4.06 -10.83
CA ALA A 44 9.86 4.99 -9.80
C ALA A 44 9.04 4.92 -8.50
N PHE A 45 7.75 4.59 -8.59
CA PHE A 45 6.91 4.39 -7.42
C PHE A 45 7.26 3.10 -6.68
N ILE A 46 7.44 1.99 -7.41
CA ILE A 46 7.83 0.70 -6.85
C ILE A 46 9.19 0.81 -6.17
N ASP A 47 10.18 1.40 -6.84
CA ASP A 47 11.52 1.63 -6.28
C ASP A 47 11.46 2.44 -4.98
N PHE A 48 10.61 3.47 -4.94
CA PHE A 48 10.42 4.30 -3.75
C PHE A 48 9.81 3.49 -2.59
N VAL A 49 8.79 2.69 -2.86
CA VAL A 49 8.12 1.85 -1.85
C VAL A 49 9.11 0.82 -1.29
N GLU A 50 9.85 0.13 -2.15
CA GLU A 50 10.84 -0.88 -1.75
C GLU A 50 12.00 -0.27 -0.95
N ALA A 51 12.47 0.92 -1.32
CA ALA A 51 13.51 1.64 -0.60
C ALA A 51 13.11 2.00 0.85
N HIS A 52 11.82 2.08 1.14
CA HIS A 52 11.28 2.33 2.48
C HIS A 52 10.88 1.04 3.22
N GLY A 53 11.26 -0.13 2.71
CA GLY A 53 10.99 -1.42 3.35
C GLY A 53 9.52 -1.83 3.27
N LEU A 54 8.79 -1.32 2.28
CA LEU A 54 7.41 -1.66 1.97
C LEU A 54 7.36 -2.53 0.71
N LEU A 55 6.23 -3.16 0.46
CA LEU A 55 5.95 -3.87 -0.79
C LEU A 55 4.63 -3.37 -1.35
N THR A 56 4.50 -3.38 -2.68
CA THR A 56 3.26 -2.96 -3.33
C THR A 56 2.92 -3.79 -4.55
N VAL A 57 1.63 -3.92 -4.81
CA VAL A 57 1.09 -4.20 -6.14
C VAL A 57 0.51 -2.89 -6.65
N ALA A 58 1.03 -2.41 -7.78
CA ALA A 58 0.63 -1.15 -8.38
C ALA A 58 0.14 -1.32 -9.83
N SER A 59 -0.76 -0.45 -10.26
CA SER A 59 -1.17 -0.23 -11.65
C SER A 59 -1.02 1.26 -11.98
N ALA A 60 -0.79 1.54 -13.27
CA ALA A 60 -0.60 2.87 -13.83
C ALA A 60 -1.55 3.15 -15.00
N ASP A 61 -2.63 2.38 -15.18
CA ASP A 61 -3.45 2.45 -16.40
C ASP A 61 -4.22 3.77 -16.53
N GLU A 62 -5.16 4.03 -15.61
CA GLU A 62 -5.98 5.27 -15.56
C GLU A 62 -5.43 6.34 -14.60
N GLY A 63 -4.32 6.00 -13.93
CA GLY A 63 -3.73 6.72 -12.81
C GLY A 63 -2.89 5.74 -12.00
N ILE A 64 -2.33 6.18 -10.88
CA ILE A 64 -1.69 5.28 -9.93
C ILE A 64 -2.77 4.64 -9.06
N GLY A 65 -2.81 3.32 -9.03
CA GLY A 65 -3.55 2.54 -8.04
C GLY A 65 -2.61 1.54 -7.38
N ALA A 66 -2.45 1.61 -6.07
CA ALA A 66 -1.47 0.82 -5.34
C ALA A 66 -2.06 0.23 -4.07
N TYR A 67 -1.79 -1.06 -3.83
CA TYR A 67 -2.01 -1.73 -2.57
C TYR A 67 -0.67 -1.93 -1.88
N VAL A 68 -0.50 -1.41 -0.67
CA VAL A 68 0.79 -1.34 0.04
C VAL A 68 0.75 -2.15 1.32
N ILE A 69 1.78 -2.98 1.53
CA ILE A 69 1.99 -3.81 2.73
C ILE A 69 3.41 -3.60 3.28
N SER A 70 3.67 -4.08 4.50
CA SER A 70 5.03 -4.08 5.05
C SER A 70 5.91 -5.10 4.31
N GLY A 71 7.14 -4.72 3.98
CA GLY A 71 8.15 -5.64 3.44
C GLY A 71 8.90 -6.43 4.51
N ALA A 72 8.66 -6.14 5.79
CA ALA A 72 9.27 -6.88 6.89
C ALA A 72 8.65 -8.29 6.97
N PRO A 73 9.44 -9.37 7.21
CA PRO A 73 8.91 -10.72 7.37
C PRO A 73 7.90 -10.88 8.51
N ARG A 74 7.89 -9.91 9.44
CA ARG A 74 6.94 -9.74 10.54
C ARG A 74 6.81 -8.25 10.79
N GLY A 75 5.75 -7.64 10.28
CA GLY A 75 5.53 -6.22 10.40
C GLY A 75 4.16 -5.83 9.86
N THR A 76 3.71 -4.65 10.24
CA THR A 76 2.49 -4.06 9.74
C THR A 76 2.81 -2.66 9.24
N THR A 77 2.07 -2.18 8.25
CA THR A 77 2.18 -0.77 7.85
C THR A 77 1.73 0.13 9.00
N THR A 78 2.27 1.35 9.01
CA THR A 78 2.04 2.37 10.03
C THR A 78 1.51 3.66 9.39
N ASP A 79 0.97 4.58 10.20
CA ASP A 79 0.50 5.87 9.67
C ASP A 79 1.63 6.69 9.06
N ALA A 80 2.88 6.50 9.52
CA ALA A 80 4.04 7.10 8.89
C ALA A 80 4.24 6.62 7.45
N ASP A 81 4.00 5.33 7.18
CA ASP A 81 4.09 4.75 5.84
C ASP A 81 3.00 5.32 4.92
N ARG A 82 1.78 5.49 5.45
CA ARG A 82 0.66 6.13 4.72
C ARG A 82 0.99 7.56 4.33
N GLU A 83 1.57 8.33 5.26
CA GLU A 83 1.94 9.73 4.98
C GLU A 83 3.13 9.83 4.03
N LEU A 84 4.08 8.88 4.11
CA LEU A 84 5.20 8.79 3.21
C LEU A 84 4.76 8.54 1.76
N VAL A 85 3.86 7.57 1.56
CA VAL A 85 3.26 7.28 0.24
C VAL A 85 2.42 8.46 -0.24
N ARG A 86 1.60 9.06 0.63
CA ARG A 86 0.83 10.28 0.31
C ARG A 86 1.75 11.39 -0.17
N GLY A 87 2.81 11.68 0.59
CA GLY A 87 3.76 12.74 0.30
C GLY A 87 4.41 12.57 -1.07
N TRP A 88 4.86 11.35 -1.39
CA TRP A 88 5.44 11.05 -2.69
C TRP A 88 4.47 11.31 -3.85
N LEU A 89 3.24 10.78 -3.75
CA LEU A 89 2.22 10.97 -4.80
C LEU A 89 1.84 12.44 -4.97
N THR A 90 1.73 13.18 -3.87
CA THR A 90 1.31 14.59 -3.90
C THR A 90 2.41 15.51 -4.43
N ALA A 91 3.68 15.11 -4.29
CA ALA A 91 4.82 15.86 -4.83
C ALA A 91 4.96 15.76 -6.35
N ARG A 92 4.25 14.82 -7.01
CA ARG A 92 4.36 14.61 -8.46
C ARG A 92 3.51 15.64 -9.24
N PRO A 93 4.13 16.41 -10.16
CA PRO A 93 3.39 17.39 -10.98
C PRO A 93 2.47 16.73 -12.01
N GLU A 94 2.65 15.45 -12.32
CA GLU A 94 1.80 14.68 -13.24
C GLU A 94 0.56 14.05 -12.56
N LEU A 95 0.48 14.04 -11.23
CA LEU A 95 -0.59 13.37 -10.46
C LEU A 95 -1.48 14.35 -9.69
N SER A 96 -2.77 14.02 -9.57
CA SER A 96 -3.78 14.77 -8.83
C SER A 96 -4.73 13.85 -8.08
N ASP A 97 -5.62 14.42 -7.25
CA ASP A 97 -6.64 13.68 -6.48
C ASP A 97 -6.05 12.48 -5.70
N VAL A 98 -4.94 12.73 -5.00
CA VAL A 98 -4.25 11.72 -4.20
C VAL A 98 -5.12 11.33 -3.01
N LYS A 99 -5.44 10.03 -2.92
CA LYS A 99 -6.21 9.43 -1.84
C LYS A 99 -5.40 8.28 -1.25
N VAL A 100 -5.38 8.20 0.07
CA VAL A 100 -4.81 7.07 0.81
C VAL A 100 -5.89 6.57 1.76
N SER A 101 -6.31 5.33 1.60
CA SER A 101 -7.38 4.72 2.38
C SER A 101 -6.99 4.55 3.85
N GLU A 102 -7.96 4.25 4.69
CA GLU A 102 -7.70 3.65 6.00
C GLU A 102 -7.05 2.27 5.86
N PHE A 103 -6.58 1.74 6.99
CA PHE A 103 -6.00 0.41 7.02
C PHE A 103 -7.05 -0.67 6.77
N THR A 104 -6.67 -1.70 6.02
CA THR A 104 -7.41 -2.94 5.87
C THR A 104 -6.54 -4.11 6.31
N ASP A 105 -7.17 -5.21 6.72
CA ASP A 105 -6.46 -6.45 7.02
C ASP A 105 -5.95 -7.08 5.71
N ALA A 106 -4.64 -7.30 5.62
CA ALA A 106 -4.00 -7.86 4.43
C ALA A 106 -4.36 -9.34 4.19
N TRP A 107 -4.75 -10.06 5.25
CA TRP A 107 -5.08 -11.48 5.22
C TRP A 107 -6.60 -11.72 5.08
N TYR A 108 -7.39 -10.80 5.60
CA TYR A 108 -8.87 -10.87 5.59
C TYR A 108 -9.48 -9.54 5.11
N PRO A 109 -9.27 -9.15 3.84
CA PRO A 109 -9.89 -7.95 3.29
C PRO A 109 -11.41 -8.06 3.35
N ASP A 110 -12.09 -6.95 3.67
CA ASP A 110 -13.54 -6.89 3.67
C ASP A 110 -14.08 -7.22 2.26
N ALA A 111 -15.15 -8.02 2.20
CA ALA A 111 -15.75 -8.54 0.97
C ALA A 111 -16.55 -7.48 0.19
#